data_AF-A0A8D8W6L2-F1
#
_entry.id   AF-A0A8D8W6L2-F1
#
_cell.length_a   1.000
_cell.length_b   1.000
_cell.length_c   1.000
_cell.angle_alpha   90.00
_cell.angle_beta   90.00
_cell.angle_gamma   90.00
#
_symmetry.space_group_name_H-M   'P 1'
#
loop_
_entity.id
_entity.type
_entity.pdbx_description
1 polymer ?
#
loop_
_entity_poly.entity_id
_entity_poly.type
_entity_poly.pdbx_seq_one_letter_code
_entity_poly.pdbx_strand_id
1 'polypeptide(L)'
;MSIATGMVGDDTVTCYDAHRHRVGKEVLAKVVDVPFSEIKLTRKNRALPLSSVTLSIKIHDETVTVDPMLLSQRISICKKSDEDLVEFLKYELAPFPLALFNENGMRKTAKSVLYTLFEPTKKTMTPSEHATCNCCGWGLPSTQSRLAERHTPVSSICDGYIRYIRKNYPSQNHTVVFDGYFLMSTKAEEQKRRYRLKKSVYIIVNLDTVICIKPEAFLSNPKNKHQLITLLMSRMQEKGISTH
;
A
#
# COMPACT_ATOMS: atom_id res chain seq x y z
N MET A 1 18.72 -8.45 -10.26
CA MET A 1 18.34 -7.90 -8.94
C MET A 1 16.89 -8.28 -8.65
N SER A 2 16.61 -8.86 -7.49
CA SER A 2 15.25 -9.12 -7.02
C SER A 2 14.63 -7.85 -6.47
N ILE A 3 13.46 -7.49 -6.99
CA ILE A 3 12.72 -6.31 -6.54
C ILE A 3 12.10 -6.55 -5.15
N ALA A 4 11.76 -7.79 -4.82
CA ALA A 4 11.11 -8.17 -3.56
C ALA A 4 12.09 -8.29 -2.39
N THR A 5 13.36 -8.64 -2.66
CA THR A 5 14.38 -8.84 -1.62
C THR A 5 15.50 -7.82 -1.69
N GLY A 6 15.70 -7.12 -2.82
CA GLY A 6 16.81 -6.18 -2.99
C GLY A 6 18.12 -6.88 -3.35
N MET A 7 18.12 -8.22 -3.35
CA MET A 7 19.29 -9.04 -3.63
C MET A 7 19.74 -8.91 -5.08
N VAL A 8 21.03 -8.66 -5.28
CA VAL A 8 21.68 -8.80 -6.58
C VAL A 8 22.33 -10.18 -6.61
N GLY A 9 22.12 -10.91 -7.72
CA GLY A 9 22.75 -12.21 -7.89
C GLY A 9 24.23 -12.00 -8.17
N ASP A 10 25.07 -12.78 -7.51
CA ASP A 10 26.47 -12.91 -7.85
C ASP A 10 26.65 -13.90 -9.01
N ASP A 11 27.90 -14.13 -9.42
CA ASP A 11 28.25 -15.06 -10.51
C ASP A 11 27.89 -16.53 -10.18
N THR A 12 27.50 -16.84 -8.95
CA THR A 12 27.07 -18.19 -8.55
C THR A 12 25.62 -18.48 -8.93
N VAL A 13 24.81 -17.44 -9.10
CA VAL A 13 23.41 -17.59 -9.53
C VAL A 13 23.38 -17.96 -11.00
N THR A 14 22.78 -19.11 -11.32
CA THR A 14 22.73 -19.65 -12.70
C THR A 14 21.31 -19.86 -13.22
N CYS A 15 20.29 -19.53 -12.42
CA CYS A 15 18.89 -19.74 -12.80
C CYS A 15 18.44 -18.95 -14.03
N TYR A 16 19.05 -17.80 -14.33
CA TYR A 16 18.72 -17.01 -15.52
C TYR A 16 19.14 -17.73 -16.83
N ASP A 17 20.17 -18.59 -16.75
CA ASP A 17 20.69 -19.38 -17.87
C ASP A 17 20.06 -20.79 -17.95
N ALA A 18 19.19 -21.14 -17.00
CA ALA A 18 18.55 -22.46 -16.96
C ALA A 18 17.77 -22.78 -18.24
N HIS A 19 17.05 -21.79 -18.78
CA HIS A 19 16.30 -21.92 -20.03
C HIS A 19 17.15 -21.61 -21.28
N ARG A 20 18.20 -20.80 -21.15
CA ARG A 20 18.90 -20.17 -22.29
C ARG A 20 20.16 -20.91 -22.79
N HIS A 21 20.23 -22.23 -22.60
CA HIS A 21 21.09 -23.20 -23.31
C HIS A 21 22.27 -23.86 -22.57
N ARG A 22 22.71 -23.46 -21.38
CA ARG A 22 23.93 -24.07 -20.79
C ARG A 22 23.63 -25.23 -19.84
N VAL A 23 23.10 -24.96 -18.65
CA VAL A 23 22.95 -25.98 -17.60
C VAL A 23 21.94 -27.07 -17.98
N GLY A 24 20.76 -26.68 -18.46
CA GLY A 24 19.70 -27.64 -18.80
C GLY A 24 20.04 -28.52 -20.01
N LYS A 25 20.63 -27.96 -21.07
CA LYS A 25 21.01 -28.73 -22.26
C LYS A 25 22.21 -29.64 -22.01
N GLU A 26 23.20 -29.19 -21.24
CA GLU A 26 24.35 -30.04 -20.87
C GLU A 26 23.92 -31.23 -20.01
N VAL A 27 22.92 -31.05 -19.13
CA VAL A 27 22.35 -32.15 -18.34
C VAL A 27 21.51 -33.07 -19.23
N LEU A 28 20.64 -32.51 -20.08
CA LEU A 28 19.80 -33.30 -21.00
C LEU A 28 20.65 -34.13 -21.97
N ALA A 29 21.71 -33.56 -22.55
CA ALA A 29 22.60 -34.27 -23.46
C ALA A 29 23.29 -35.48 -22.81
N LYS A 30 23.49 -35.46 -21.48
CA LYS A 30 24.05 -36.59 -20.71
C LYS A 30 23.01 -37.65 -20.34
N VAL A 31 21.74 -37.37 -20.58
CA VAL A 31 20.59 -38.22 -20.24
C VAL A 31 19.97 -38.84 -21.50
N VAL A 32 20.15 -38.23 -22.66
CA VAL A 32 19.75 -38.79 -23.96
C VAL A 32 20.45 -40.14 -24.15
N ASP A 33 19.66 -41.15 -24.52
CA ASP A 33 20.08 -42.54 -24.78
C ASP A 33 20.65 -43.32 -23.58
N VAL A 34 20.46 -42.82 -22.35
CA VAL A 34 20.81 -43.54 -21.11
C VAL A 34 19.55 -44.18 -20.51
N PRO A 35 19.56 -45.48 -20.15
CA PRO A 35 18.43 -46.11 -19.49
C PRO A 35 18.14 -45.42 -18.15
N PHE A 36 16.85 -45.27 -17.82
CA PHE A 36 16.41 -44.48 -16.66
C PHE A 36 17.06 -44.90 -15.33
N SER A 37 17.35 -46.20 -15.18
CA SER A 37 18.00 -46.79 -14.00
C SER A 37 19.45 -46.29 -13.77
N GLU A 38 20.12 -45.79 -14.80
CA GLU A 38 21.52 -45.36 -14.75
C GLU A 38 21.69 -43.84 -14.64
N ILE A 39 20.59 -43.09 -14.77
CA ILE A 39 20.60 -41.64 -14.65
C ILE A 39 20.94 -41.23 -13.22
N LYS A 40 22.08 -40.55 -13.04
CA LYS A 40 22.49 -39.94 -11.75
C LYS A 40 22.39 -38.42 -11.81
N LEU A 41 21.36 -37.87 -11.18
CA LEU A 41 21.20 -36.43 -11.02
C LEU A 41 22.03 -35.93 -9.83
N THR A 42 23.06 -35.14 -10.10
CA THR A 42 23.94 -34.58 -9.05
C THR A 42 23.53 -33.15 -8.69
N ARG A 43 23.69 -32.79 -7.41
CA ARG A 43 23.40 -31.43 -6.91
C ARG A 43 24.32 -30.34 -7.51
N LYS A 44 25.50 -30.72 -8.01
CA LYS A 44 26.47 -29.80 -8.65
C LYS A 44 25.96 -29.25 -9.98
N ASN A 45 25.12 -30.00 -10.69
CA ASN A 45 24.60 -29.61 -12.01
C ASN A 45 23.21 -28.95 -11.94
N ARG A 46 22.81 -28.48 -10.74
CA ARG A 46 21.53 -27.81 -10.55
C ARG A 46 21.69 -26.31 -10.80
N ALA A 47 20.76 -25.73 -11.56
CA ALA A 47 20.67 -24.28 -11.67
C ALA A 47 20.42 -23.65 -10.29
N LEU A 48 21.27 -22.70 -9.91
CA LEU A 48 21.25 -22.05 -8.61
C LEU A 48 20.32 -20.81 -8.68
N PRO A 49 19.22 -20.80 -7.91
CA PRO A 49 18.32 -19.65 -7.86
C PRO A 49 18.94 -18.51 -7.05
N LEU A 50 18.42 -17.29 -7.23
CA LEU A 50 18.86 -16.14 -6.42
C LEU A 50 18.74 -16.37 -4.89
N SER A 51 17.85 -17.25 -4.46
CA SER A 51 17.72 -17.65 -3.05
C SER A 51 18.91 -18.47 -2.51
N SER A 52 19.84 -18.91 -3.36
CA SER A 52 21.08 -19.56 -2.91
C SER A 52 22.15 -18.55 -2.47
N VAL A 53 21.99 -17.27 -2.80
CA VAL A 53 22.89 -16.22 -2.33
C VAL A 53 22.63 -16.00 -0.84
N THR A 54 23.67 -16.16 -0.02
CA THR A 54 23.57 -16.08 1.43
C THR A 54 23.47 -14.64 1.91
N LEU A 55 22.53 -14.37 2.81
CA LEU A 55 22.30 -13.08 3.49
C LEU A 55 23.33 -12.77 4.58
N SER A 56 24.55 -13.30 4.46
CA SER A 56 25.48 -13.33 5.57
C SER A 56 26.75 -12.55 5.30
N ILE A 57 27.17 -11.77 6.29
CA ILE A 57 28.44 -11.04 6.29
C ILE A 57 29.43 -11.80 7.17
N LYS A 58 30.71 -11.83 6.76
CA LYS A 58 31.79 -12.34 7.62
C LYS A 58 32.28 -11.23 8.55
N ILE A 59 32.18 -11.44 9.85
CA ILE A 59 32.69 -10.55 10.90
C ILE A 59 33.64 -11.37 11.76
N HIS A 60 34.93 -11.03 11.78
CA HIS A 60 35.95 -11.72 12.57
C HIS A 60 35.91 -13.26 12.41
N ASP A 61 35.88 -13.73 11.16
CA ASP A 61 35.77 -15.14 10.74
C ASP A 61 34.44 -15.86 11.06
N GLU A 62 33.50 -15.20 11.73
CA GLU A 62 32.14 -15.70 11.93
C GLU A 62 31.19 -15.20 10.84
N THR A 63 30.36 -16.10 10.34
CA THR A 63 29.36 -15.77 9.30
C THR A 63 28.04 -15.44 9.96
N VAL A 64 27.67 -14.16 9.99
CA VAL A 64 26.44 -13.66 10.62
C VAL A 64 25.39 -13.38 9.56
N THR A 65 24.20 -13.95 9.70
CA THR A 65 23.06 -13.65 8.82
C THR A 65 22.46 -12.30 9.20
N VAL A 66 22.40 -11.39 8.23
CA VAL A 66 21.82 -10.05 8.41
C VAL A 66 20.41 -10.04 7.83
N ASP A 67 19.43 -9.66 8.65
CA ASP A 67 18.09 -9.29 8.19
C ASP A 67 18.03 -7.77 7.96
N PRO A 68 17.97 -7.31 6.70
CA PRO A 68 17.92 -5.87 6.39
C PRO A 68 16.68 -5.17 6.98
N MET A 69 15.57 -5.90 7.22
CA MET A 69 14.38 -5.33 7.83
C MET A 69 14.62 -5.01 9.30
N LEU A 70 15.10 -6.01 10.05
CA LEU A 70 15.39 -5.86 11.47
C LEU A 70 16.46 -4.78 11.71
N LEU A 71 17.49 -4.76 10.86
CA LEU A 71 18.52 -3.72 10.90
C LEU A 71 17.94 -2.32 10.67
N SER A 72 17.13 -2.14 9.63
CA SER A 72 16.47 -0.85 9.35
C SER A 72 15.57 -0.39 10.49
N GLN A 73 14.84 -1.31 11.14
CA GLN A 73 14.03 -1.01 12.31
C GLN A 73 14.88 -0.56 13.50
N ARG A 74 15.99 -1.27 13.79
CA ARG A 74 16.93 -0.89 14.87
C ARG A 74 17.53 0.48 14.63
N ILE A 75 18.03 0.76 13.43
CA ILE A 75 18.55 2.09 13.04
C ILE A 75 17.49 3.17 13.27
N SER A 76 16.25 2.90 12.87
CA SER A 76 15.14 3.85 13.02
C SER A 76 14.78 4.15 14.49
N ILE A 77 14.99 3.18 15.39
CA ILE A 77 14.73 3.34 16.83
C ILE A 77 15.93 4.00 17.52
N CYS A 78 17.15 3.64 17.12
CA CYS A 78 18.38 4.10 17.74
C CYS A 78 18.79 5.52 17.29
N LYS A 79 18.33 5.99 16.12
CA LYS A 79 18.64 7.35 15.66
C LYS A 79 18.05 8.38 16.61
N LYS A 80 18.86 9.32 17.09
CA LYS A 80 18.41 10.47 17.90
C LYS A 80 18.33 11.74 17.06
N SER A 81 19.17 11.85 16.04
CA SER A 81 19.11 12.91 15.02
C SER A 81 19.28 12.37 13.60
N ASP A 82 19.17 13.25 12.60
CA ASP A 82 19.38 12.86 11.21
C ASP A 82 20.88 12.74 10.88
N GLU A 83 21.76 13.41 11.64
CA GLU A 83 23.22 13.22 11.57
C GLU A 83 23.63 11.80 11.98
N ASP A 84 23.03 11.26 13.05
CA ASP A 84 23.24 9.86 13.46
C ASP A 84 22.88 8.90 12.31
N LEU A 85 21.78 9.18 11.60
CA LEU A 85 21.35 8.36 10.47
C LEU A 85 22.36 8.42 9.33
N VAL A 86 22.89 9.60 9.00
CA VAL A 86 23.95 9.74 8.00
C VAL A 86 25.18 8.94 8.42
N GLU A 87 25.56 8.97 9.69
CA GLU A 87 26.67 8.19 10.23
C GLU A 87 26.42 6.68 10.16
N PHE A 88 25.24 6.20 10.56
CA PHE A 88 24.88 4.78 10.47
C PHE A 88 24.90 4.28 9.02
N LEU A 89 24.50 5.11 8.06
CA LEU A 89 24.50 4.77 6.64
C LEU A 89 25.88 4.87 5.96
N LYS A 90 26.91 5.41 6.63
CA LYS A 90 28.29 5.36 6.13
C LYS A 90 28.85 3.94 6.12
N TYR A 91 28.37 3.10 7.03
CA TYR A 91 28.81 1.71 7.14
C TYR A 91 27.92 0.81 6.29
N GLU A 92 28.52 -0.16 5.61
CA GLU A 92 27.80 -1.19 4.86
C GLU A 92 27.28 -2.25 5.84
N LEU A 93 26.21 -1.90 6.56
CA LEU A 93 25.65 -2.72 7.64
C LEU A 93 24.83 -3.93 7.12
N ALA A 94 24.48 -3.93 5.83
CA ALA A 94 23.81 -5.04 5.15
C ALA A 94 24.38 -5.20 3.74
N PRO A 95 24.43 -6.43 3.20
CA PRO A 95 24.95 -6.68 1.86
C PRO A 95 24.07 -6.09 0.75
N PHE A 96 22.87 -5.61 1.07
CA PHE A 96 21.99 -4.87 0.17
C PHE A 96 20.93 -4.09 0.99
N PRO A 97 20.38 -3.00 0.44
CA PRO A 97 19.36 -2.21 1.11
C PRO A 97 18.02 -2.94 1.22
N LEU A 98 17.21 -2.53 2.19
CA LEU A 98 15.85 -3.04 2.33
C LEU A 98 15.02 -2.75 1.08
N ALA A 99 14.52 -3.80 0.44
CA ALA A 99 13.65 -3.66 -0.71
C ALA A 99 12.35 -2.92 -0.39
N LEU A 100 11.93 -2.04 -1.30
CA LEU A 100 10.63 -1.36 -1.23
C LEU A 100 9.45 -2.33 -1.42
N PHE A 101 9.68 -3.46 -2.08
CA PHE A 101 8.68 -4.50 -2.32
C PHE A 101 8.92 -5.72 -1.44
N ASN A 102 7.95 -6.60 -1.40
CA ASN A 102 8.02 -7.97 -0.92
C ASN A 102 7.24 -8.87 -1.89
N GLU A 103 7.09 -10.15 -1.58
CA GLU A 103 6.35 -11.11 -2.43
C GLU A 103 4.89 -10.69 -2.70
N ASN A 104 4.31 -9.90 -1.79
CA ASN A 104 2.93 -9.43 -1.86
C ASN A 104 2.80 -8.05 -2.55
N GLY A 105 3.89 -7.49 -3.06
CA GLY A 105 3.94 -6.17 -3.71
C GLY A 105 4.67 -5.11 -2.88
N MET A 106 4.33 -3.84 -3.06
CA MET A 106 4.99 -2.75 -2.33
C MET A 106 4.72 -2.84 -0.83
N ARG A 107 5.77 -2.75 0.00
CA ARG A 107 5.67 -2.84 1.45
C ARG A 107 4.72 -1.76 1.98
N LYS A 108 3.80 -2.17 2.85
CA LYS A 108 2.84 -1.26 3.47
C LYS A 108 3.42 -0.62 4.71
N THR A 109 3.18 0.68 4.87
CA THR A 109 3.43 1.36 6.13
C THR A 109 2.33 0.99 7.12
N ALA A 110 2.70 0.63 8.35
CA ALA A 110 1.75 0.34 9.43
C ALA A 110 1.33 1.64 10.16
N LYS A 111 1.13 2.74 9.42
CA LYS A 111 0.89 4.07 10.01
C LYS A 111 -0.35 4.08 10.93
N SER A 112 -1.39 3.32 10.59
CA SER A 112 -2.59 3.20 11.42
C SER A 112 -2.34 2.44 12.73
N VAL A 113 -1.38 1.50 12.75
CA VAL A 113 -0.98 0.79 13.97
C VAL A 113 -0.19 1.74 14.87
N LEU A 114 0.61 2.66 14.32
CA LEU A 114 1.24 3.70 15.12
C LEU A 114 0.22 4.57 15.85
N TYR A 115 -0.96 4.81 15.26
CA TYR A 115 -2.02 5.58 15.92
C TYR A 115 -2.41 5.02 17.29
N THR A 116 -2.45 3.69 17.44
CA THR A 116 -2.84 3.05 18.71
C THR A 116 -1.78 3.21 19.80
N LEU A 117 -0.57 3.64 19.45
CA LEU A 117 0.51 3.91 20.39
C LEU A 117 0.51 5.35 20.90
N PHE A 118 -0.25 6.26 20.27
CA PHE A 118 -0.34 7.64 20.74
C PHE A 118 -1.39 7.76 21.84
N GLU A 119 -1.05 8.50 22.90
CA GLU A 119 -2.00 8.87 23.93
C GLU A 119 -2.88 10.05 23.46
N PRO A 120 -4.20 9.99 23.68
CA PRO A 120 -5.10 11.09 23.37
C PRO A 120 -4.69 12.36 24.12
N THR A 121 -4.36 13.41 23.38
CA THR A 121 -4.02 14.70 23.98
C THR A 121 -5.29 15.46 24.37
N LYS A 122 -5.38 15.88 25.63
CA LYS A 122 -6.51 16.70 26.16
C LYS A 122 -6.44 18.17 25.75
N LYS A 123 -5.36 18.60 25.11
CA LYS A 123 -5.18 19.98 24.66
C LYS A 123 -6.20 20.25 23.56
N THR A 124 -7.18 21.10 23.86
CA THR A 124 -8.06 21.69 22.86
C THR A 124 -7.19 22.52 21.93
N MET A 125 -6.93 21.99 20.73
CA MET A 125 -6.41 22.81 19.65
C MET A 125 -7.53 23.78 19.28
N THR A 126 -7.34 25.06 19.57
CA THR A 126 -8.17 26.09 18.94
C THR A 126 -7.86 26.02 17.44
N PRO A 127 -8.86 25.72 16.59
CA PRO A 127 -8.65 25.84 15.17
C PRO A 127 -8.27 27.31 14.91
N SER A 128 -7.15 27.55 14.23
CA SER A 128 -6.86 28.88 13.69
C SER A 128 -8.07 29.37 12.89
N GLU A 129 -8.26 30.69 12.77
CA GLU A 129 -9.37 31.30 12.00
C GLU A 129 -9.46 30.80 10.54
N HIS A 130 -8.38 30.17 10.04
CA HIS A 130 -8.28 29.48 8.76
C HIS A 130 -8.03 27.97 8.89
N ALA A 131 -8.72 27.29 9.81
CA ALA A 131 -8.63 25.85 9.93
C ALA A 131 -9.25 25.16 8.71
N THR A 132 -8.39 24.76 7.77
CA THR A 132 -8.77 23.88 6.66
C THR A 132 -9.12 22.52 7.25
N CYS A 133 -10.41 22.18 7.27
CA CYS A 133 -10.84 20.84 7.59
C CYS A 133 -10.49 19.94 6.41
N ASN A 134 -9.31 19.34 6.46
CA ASN A 134 -8.94 18.35 5.47
C ASN A 134 -9.76 17.07 5.71
N CYS A 135 -10.94 17.00 5.11
CA CYS A 135 -11.72 15.77 4.95
C CYS A 135 -11.04 14.83 3.93
N CYS A 136 -9.71 14.66 4.01
CA CYS A 136 -8.96 13.78 3.14
C CYS A 136 -9.30 12.33 3.48
N GLY A 137 -10.03 11.71 2.58
CA GLY A 137 -10.33 10.30 2.59
C GLY A 137 -11.69 10.04 3.22
N TRP A 138 -12.46 9.21 2.54
CA TRP A 138 -13.65 8.51 2.98
C TRP A 138 -13.51 7.72 4.31
N GLY A 139 -12.45 7.93 5.10
CA GLY A 139 -12.23 7.42 6.44
C GLY A 139 -13.03 8.13 7.53
N LEU A 140 -14.18 8.71 7.20
CA LEU A 140 -15.21 8.80 8.23
C LEU A 140 -15.73 7.37 8.46
N PRO A 141 -15.79 6.88 9.70
CA PRO A 141 -16.57 5.68 10.05
C PRO A 141 -18.00 5.73 9.51
N SER A 142 -18.47 6.95 9.23
CA SER A 142 -19.79 7.28 8.75
C SER A 142 -20.05 7.11 7.25
N THR A 143 -19.03 7.02 6.39
CA THR A 143 -19.30 6.93 4.94
C THR A 143 -19.84 5.55 4.59
N GLN A 144 -19.18 4.53 5.11
CA GLN A 144 -19.55 3.12 4.96
C GLN A 144 -20.73 2.77 5.85
N SER A 145 -20.86 3.36 7.05
CA SER A 145 -22.02 3.11 7.92
C SER A 145 -23.29 3.81 7.44
N ARG A 146 -23.23 5.04 6.90
CA ARG A 146 -24.42 5.72 6.34
C ARG A 146 -24.86 5.18 4.99
N LEU A 147 -23.93 4.72 4.15
CA LEU A 147 -24.29 3.94 2.96
C LEU A 147 -24.78 2.52 3.30
N ALA A 148 -24.51 2.02 4.52
CA ALA A 148 -24.97 0.70 4.96
C ALA A 148 -26.44 0.69 5.43
N GLU A 149 -27.04 1.86 5.67
CA GLU A 149 -28.48 1.98 5.86
C GLU A 149 -29.18 1.64 4.54
N ARG A 150 -29.74 0.43 4.47
CA ARG A 150 -30.51 -0.01 3.31
C ARG A 150 -31.69 0.93 3.12
N HIS A 151 -31.99 1.27 1.87
CA HIS A 151 -33.13 2.11 1.46
C HIS A 151 -32.99 3.62 1.71
N THR A 152 -31.81 4.13 2.02
CA THR A 152 -31.58 5.58 2.15
C THR A 152 -31.29 6.22 0.79
N PRO A 153 -32.05 7.24 0.36
CA PRO A 153 -31.75 7.98 -0.86
C PRO A 153 -30.48 8.81 -0.70
N VAL A 154 -29.79 9.07 -1.81
CA VAL A 154 -28.53 9.83 -1.82
C VAL A 154 -28.66 11.21 -1.19
N SER A 155 -29.82 11.86 -1.33
CA SER A 155 -30.14 13.13 -0.65
C SER A 155 -29.96 13.05 0.87
N SER A 156 -30.51 12.00 1.49
CA SER A 156 -30.41 11.77 2.94
C SER A 156 -28.98 11.47 3.37
N ILE A 157 -28.20 10.80 2.51
CA ILE A 157 -26.77 10.58 2.72
C ILE A 157 -26.05 11.93 2.77
N CYS A 158 -26.26 12.80 1.77
CA CYS A 158 -25.67 14.14 1.72
C CYS A 158 -26.04 14.98 2.95
N ASP A 159 -27.30 14.99 3.34
CA ASP A 159 -27.77 15.71 4.53
C ASP A 159 -27.15 15.14 5.82
N GLY A 160 -26.88 13.84 5.86
CA GLY A 160 -26.11 13.20 6.94
C GLY A 160 -24.68 13.74 7.07
N TYR A 161 -23.99 13.99 5.97
CA TYR A 161 -22.66 14.62 6.00
C TYR A 161 -22.71 16.07 6.45
N ILE A 162 -23.66 16.85 5.93
CA ILE A 162 -23.81 18.26 6.29
C ILE A 162 -24.11 18.39 7.80
N ARG A 163 -25.00 17.56 8.34
CA ARG A 163 -25.26 17.49 9.79
C ARG A 163 -24.01 17.14 10.58
N TYR A 164 -23.23 16.16 10.11
CA TYR A 164 -21.97 15.79 10.77
C TYR A 164 -20.97 16.95 10.79
N ILE A 165 -20.80 17.64 9.66
CA ILE A 165 -19.87 18.76 9.56
C ILE A 165 -20.29 19.88 10.51
N ARG A 166 -21.55 20.30 10.46
CA ARG A 166 -22.06 21.36 11.35
C ARG A 166 -21.95 21.00 12.84
N LYS A 167 -22.11 19.72 13.19
CA LYS A 167 -22.00 19.25 14.57
C LYS A 167 -20.56 19.25 15.09
N ASN A 168 -19.59 18.82 14.28
CA ASN A 168 -18.20 18.64 14.71
C ASN A 168 -17.30 19.84 14.40
N TYR A 169 -17.72 20.68 13.44
CA TYR A 169 -17.00 21.86 12.96
C TYR A 169 -17.97 23.05 12.90
N PRO A 170 -18.38 23.61 14.06
CA PRO A 170 -19.41 24.65 14.14
C PRO A 170 -18.96 26.01 13.57
N SER A 171 -17.64 26.26 13.46
CA SER A 171 -17.11 27.48 12.87
C SER A 171 -17.47 27.59 11.39
N GLN A 172 -17.88 28.76 10.90
CA GLN A 172 -18.26 28.93 9.49
C GLN A 172 -17.07 28.95 8.51
N ASN A 173 -15.84 29.09 9.02
CA ASN A 173 -14.62 29.19 8.21
C ASN A 173 -13.97 27.82 7.97
N HIS A 174 -14.72 26.84 7.45
CA HIS A 174 -14.14 25.56 7.05
C HIS A 174 -14.38 25.29 5.57
N THR A 175 -13.36 24.73 4.92
CA THR A 175 -13.44 24.22 3.55
C THR A 175 -13.30 22.71 3.58
N VAL A 176 -14.25 22.01 2.97
CA VAL A 176 -14.21 20.56 2.82
C VAL A 176 -13.41 20.21 1.57
N VAL A 177 -12.25 19.59 1.76
CA VAL A 177 -11.39 19.18 0.65
C VAL A 177 -11.69 17.73 0.25
N PHE A 178 -12.12 17.53 -0.99
CA PHE A 178 -12.28 16.22 -1.61
C PHE A 178 -10.99 15.84 -2.34
N ASP A 179 -10.43 14.71 -1.95
CA ASP A 179 -9.26 14.16 -2.61
C ASP A 179 -9.61 13.79 -4.06
N GLY A 180 -8.95 14.43 -5.02
CA GLY A 180 -9.15 14.20 -6.45
C GLY A 180 -8.60 12.85 -6.91
N TYR A 181 -9.37 12.13 -7.73
CA TYR A 181 -8.96 10.85 -8.31
C TYR A 181 -8.41 11.08 -9.72
N PHE A 182 -7.23 11.68 -9.84
CA PHE A 182 -6.57 11.79 -11.15
C PHE A 182 -6.02 10.45 -11.63
N LEU A 183 -6.02 10.24 -12.95
CA LEU A 183 -5.90 8.94 -13.61
C LEU A 183 -4.56 8.21 -13.44
N MET A 184 -3.53 8.84 -12.88
CA MET A 184 -2.24 8.21 -12.61
C MET A 184 -1.65 8.70 -11.27
N SER A 185 -2.16 8.19 -10.16
CA SER A 185 -1.60 8.45 -8.84
C SER A 185 -1.38 7.15 -8.07
N THR A 186 -0.45 7.18 -7.10
CA THR A 186 -0.25 6.07 -6.15
C THR A 186 -1.54 5.73 -5.40
N LYS A 187 -2.45 6.70 -5.22
CA LYS A 187 -3.79 6.50 -4.65
C LYS A 187 -4.71 5.70 -5.57
N ALA A 188 -4.67 5.97 -6.89
CA ALA A 188 -5.47 5.24 -7.88
C ALA A 188 -5.08 3.76 -7.93
N GLU A 189 -3.78 3.46 -7.93
CA GLU A 189 -3.28 2.07 -7.90
C GLU A 189 -3.60 1.38 -6.57
N GLU A 190 -3.48 2.09 -5.44
CA GLU A 190 -3.89 1.54 -4.14
C GLU A 190 -5.40 1.26 -4.09
N GLN A 191 -6.22 2.11 -4.71
CA GLN A 191 -7.66 1.87 -4.84
C GLN A 191 -7.95 0.64 -5.70
N LYS A 192 -7.31 0.52 -6.88
CA LYS A 192 -7.41 -0.69 -7.73
C LYS A 192 -7.04 -1.95 -6.95
N ARG A 193 -5.98 -1.89 -6.14
CA ARG A 193 -5.58 -3.01 -5.27
C ARG A 193 -6.65 -3.33 -4.22
N ARG A 194 -7.19 -2.33 -3.50
CA ARG A 194 -8.22 -2.53 -2.45
C ARG A 194 -9.51 -3.13 -2.99
N TYR A 195 -9.90 -2.74 -4.20
CA TYR A 195 -11.12 -3.20 -4.85
C TYR A 195 -10.88 -4.27 -5.90
N ARG A 196 -9.70 -4.89 -5.98
CA ARG A 196 -9.37 -5.89 -7.03
C ARG A 196 -10.40 -7.01 -7.14
N LEU A 197 -10.94 -7.46 -6.00
CA LEU A 197 -11.93 -8.54 -5.91
C LEU A 197 -13.39 -8.03 -5.90
N LYS A 198 -13.60 -6.72 -5.85
CA LYS A 198 -14.92 -6.09 -5.77
C LYS A 198 -15.16 -5.33 -7.06
N LYS A 199 -16.17 -5.70 -7.82
CA LYS A 199 -16.56 -4.98 -9.04
C LYS A 199 -18.03 -4.59 -8.94
N SER A 200 -18.32 -3.37 -9.39
CA SER A 200 -19.67 -2.90 -9.58
C SER A 200 -19.83 -2.36 -10.98
N VAL A 201 -21.04 -2.55 -11.52
CA VAL A 201 -21.49 -1.85 -12.70
C VAL A 201 -21.55 -0.35 -12.44
N TYR A 202 -21.48 0.40 -13.53
CA TYR A 202 -21.76 1.83 -13.51
C TYR A 202 -23.25 2.03 -13.20
N ILE A 203 -23.54 2.87 -12.21
CA ILE A 203 -24.90 3.19 -11.78
C ILE A 203 -25.04 4.70 -11.93
N ILE A 204 -26.08 5.13 -12.62
CA ILE A 204 -26.44 6.54 -12.70
C ILE A 204 -27.05 6.93 -11.36
N VAL A 205 -26.45 7.92 -10.71
CA VAL A 205 -26.86 8.36 -9.38
C VAL A 205 -27.43 9.78 -9.44
N ASN A 206 -28.63 9.93 -8.92
CA ASN A 206 -29.31 11.19 -8.63
C ASN A 206 -29.62 11.29 -7.13
N LEU A 207 -30.09 12.44 -6.67
CA LEU A 207 -30.43 12.67 -5.26
C LEU A 207 -31.51 11.69 -4.72
N ASP A 208 -32.46 11.29 -5.57
CA ASP A 208 -33.53 10.34 -5.21
C ASP A 208 -33.12 8.88 -5.40
N THR A 209 -31.92 8.62 -5.93
CA THR A 209 -31.46 7.25 -6.17
C THR A 209 -31.20 6.54 -4.84
N VAL A 210 -31.75 5.34 -4.71
CA VAL A 210 -31.50 4.44 -3.58
C VAL A 210 -30.44 3.43 -3.98
N ILE A 211 -29.31 3.44 -3.27
CA ILE A 211 -28.20 2.52 -3.54
C ILE A 211 -28.47 1.18 -2.83
N CYS A 212 -28.96 0.20 -3.58
CA CYS A 212 -29.32 -1.12 -3.04
C CYS A 212 -28.14 -2.12 -2.94
N ILE A 213 -26.97 -1.75 -3.45
CA ILE A 213 -25.77 -2.60 -3.39
C ILE A 213 -24.90 -2.24 -2.19
N LYS A 214 -24.03 -3.17 -1.78
CA LYS A 214 -23.08 -2.91 -0.69
C LYS A 214 -22.24 -1.66 -0.99
N PRO A 215 -21.99 -0.79 0.00
CA PRO A 215 -21.22 0.45 -0.19
C PRO A 215 -19.87 0.21 -0.86
N GLU A 216 -19.18 -0.83 -0.43
CA GLU A 216 -17.87 -1.24 -0.94
C GLU A 216 -17.91 -1.67 -2.41
N ALA A 217 -19.02 -2.30 -2.83
CA ALA A 217 -19.22 -2.64 -4.23
C ALA A 217 -19.48 -1.37 -5.04
N PHE A 218 -20.40 -0.51 -4.59
CA PHE A 218 -20.69 0.77 -5.27
C PHE A 218 -19.42 1.61 -5.48
N LEU A 219 -18.61 1.76 -4.43
CA LEU A 219 -17.39 2.56 -4.42
C LEU A 219 -16.20 1.90 -5.15
N SER A 220 -16.30 0.62 -5.50
CA SER A 220 -15.29 -0.03 -6.34
C SER A 220 -15.24 0.55 -7.74
N ASN A 221 -16.36 1.09 -8.24
CA ASN A 221 -16.43 1.72 -9.54
C ASN A 221 -16.05 3.22 -9.41
N PRO A 222 -14.99 3.68 -10.11
CA PRO A 222 -14.52 5.06 -9.99
C PRO A 222 -15.54 6.08 -10.50
N LYS A 223 -16.36 5.73 -11.51
CA LYS A 223 -17.40 6.63 -12.05
C LYS A 223 -18.52 6.86 -11.02
N ASN A 224 -18.96 5.79 -10.35
CA ASN A 224 -19.98 5.87 -9.31
C ASN A 224 -19.52 6.75 -8.14
N LYS A 225 -18.27 6.56 -7.71
CA LYS A 225 -17.65 7.36 -6.66
C LYS A 225 -17.54 8.83 -7.06
N HIS A 226 -17.13 9.11 -8.29
CA HIS A 226 -17.03 10.47 -8.80
C HIS A 226 -18.40 11.16 -8.78
N GLN A 227 -19.45 10.52 -9.31
CA GLN A 227 -20.81 11.08 -9.28
C GLN A 227 -21.29 11.42 -7.87
N LEU A 228 -21.07 10.50 -6.92
CA LEU A 228 -21.49 10.73 -5.54
C LEU A 228 -20.74 11.91 -4.90
N ILE A 229 -19.45 12.06 -5.18
CA ILE A 229 -18.66 13.20 -4.70
C ILE A 229 -19.16 14.49 -5.32
N THR A 230 -19.41 14.53 -6.63
CA THR A 230 -19.94 15.71 -7.32
C THR A 230 -21.29 16.14 -6.76
N LEU A 231 -22.21 15.20 -6.53
CA LEU A 231 -23.51 15.48 -5.91
C LEU A 231 -23.34 16.02 -4.48
N LEU A 232 -22.43 15.43 -3.71
CA LEU A 232 -22.17 15.86 -2.34
C LEU A 232 -21.56 17.27 -2.29
N MET A 233 -20.60 17.57 -3.18
CA MET A 233 -20.00 18.90 -3.31
C MET A 233 -21.05 19.95 -3.64
N SER A 234 -21.86 19.71 -4.67
CA SER A 234 -22.93 20.62 -5.07
C SER A 234 -23.92 20.86 -3.92
N ARG A 235 -24.34 19.80 -3.23
CA ARG A 235 -25.26 19.90 -2.09
C ARG A 235 -24.66 20.62 -0.88
N MET A 236 -23.36 20.49 -0.65
CA MET A 236 -22.65 21.24 0.40
C MET A 236 -22.57 22.74 0.07
N GLN A 237 -22.26 23.07 -1.18
CA GLN A 237 -22.21 24.45 -1.67
C GLN A 237 -23.56 25.14 -1.58
N GLU A 238 -24.66 24.47 -1.95
CA GLU A 238 -26.04 24.95 -1.76
C GLU A 238 -26.37 25.31 -0.30
N LYS A 239 -25.71 24.63 0.66
CA LYS A 239 -25.91 24.84 2.09
C LYS A 239 -24.87 25.77 2.73
N GLY A 240 -24.09 26.47 1.91
CA GLY A 240 -23.11 27.48 2.32
C GLY A 240 -21.79 26.90 2.83
N ILE A 241 -21.47 25.64 2.52
CA ILE A 241 -20.19 25.02 2.90
C ILE A 241 -19.24 25.09 1.71
N SER A 242 -18.07 25.69 1.91
CA SER A 242 -17.01 25.75 0.89
C SER A 242 -16.43 24.35 0.63
N THR A 243 -16.21 24.00 -0.63
CA THR A 243 -15.62 22.72 -1.04
C THR A 243 -14.52 22.93 -2.08
N HIS A 244 -13.44 22.14 -1.99
CA HIS A 244 -12.34 22.10 -2.96
C HIS A 244 -12.04 20.67 -3.39
#